data_AF-A0A345VGK7-F1
#
_entry.id   AF-A0A345VGK7-F1
#
_cell.length_a   1.000
_cell.length_b   1.000
_cell.length_c   1.000
_cell.angle_alpha   90.00
_cell.angle_beta   90.00
_cell.angle_gamma   90.00
#
_symmetry.space_group_name_H-M   'P 1'
#
loop_
_entity.id
_entity.type
_entity.pdbx_description
1 polymer ?
#
loop_
_entity_poly.entity_id
_entity_poly.type
_entity_poly.pdbx_seq_one_letter_code
_entity_poly.pdbx_strand_id
1 'polypeptide(L)'
;MNESATTGGGLRERKRAATRAAITAVARSLTSERGLNGYTVEDVCERTGISRRTFFNYFPTKEDAILGHVDDELPEDAFDEFLRGGQDSPAGEISASLLQDLLQLALSLAERMSSSEEETRQLIGVIKKEPQLMLKIIGATEEREAHFAGLLARREGVPASHPVVRMAVVVMGSIGRHTSLAYFSEGNTRTYRDLLIENFEAARLLLSQPYSRTALPDPLSPSEGAQ
;
A
#
# COMPACT_ATOMS: atom_id res chain seq x y z
N MET A 1 -17.28 -18.29 -33.66
CA MET A 1 -18.36 -17.75 -32.80
C MET A 1 -18.04 -18.08 -31.35
N ASN A 2 -17.36 -17.19 -30.64
CA ASN A 2 -17.36 -17.13 -29.17
C ASN A 2 -16.66 -15.84 -28.74
N GLU A 3 -17.42 -14.74 -28.64
CA GLU A 3 -16.89 -13.41 -28.29
C GLU A 3 -17.75 -12.71 -27.22
N SER A 4 -18.67 -13.43 -26.56
CA SER A 4 -19.68 -12.84 -25.68
C SER A 4 -19.50 -13.10 -24.17
N ALA A 5 -18.36 -13.64 -23.74
CA ALA A 5 -18.14 -13.97 -22.32
C ALA A 5 -17.34 -12.91 -21.51
N THR A 6 -16.62 -11.99 -22.16
CA THR A 6 -15.73 -11.03 -21.49
C THR A 6 -16.34 -9.65 -21.23
N THR A 7 -17.49 -9.32 -21.84
CA THR A 7 -18.09 -7.97 -21.73
C THR A 7 -18.84 -7.73 -20.41
N GLY A 8 -19.31 -8.80 -19.75
CA GLY A 8 -20.11 -8.71 -18.52
C GLY A 8 -19.30 -8.43 -17.25
N GLY A 9 -18.04 -8.89 -17.18
CA GLY A 9 -17.12 -8.63 -16.06
C GLY A 9 -16.67 -7.17 -16.02
N GLY A 10 -16.19 -6.66 -17.16
CA GLY A 10 -15.66 -5.30 -17.24
C GLY A 10 -16.69 -4.20 -16.95
N LEU A 11 -17.97 -4.39 -17.30
CA LEU A 11 -19.00 -3.39 -16.99
C LEU A 11 -19.33 -3.35 -15.48
N ARG A 12 -19.30 -4.50 -14.80
CA ARG A 12 -19.55 -4.59 -13.35
C ARG A 12 -18.40 -3.99 -12.56
N GLU A 13 -17.16 -4.31 -12.93
CA GLU A 13 -15.97 -3.72 -12.32
C GLU A 13 -15.91 -2.20 -12.52
N ARG A 14 -16.18 -1.71 -13.74
CA ARG A 14 -16.24 -0.27 -14.01
C ARG A 14 -17.31 0.43 -13.17
N LYS A 15 -18.51 -0.16 -13.05
CA LYS A 15 -19.57 0.38 -12.19
C LYS A 15 -19.14 0.38 -10.71
N ARG A 16 -18.51 -0.70 -10.25
CA ARG A 16 -17.99 -0.82 -8.88
C ARG A 16 -16.94 0.26 -8.58
N ALA A 17 -15.97 0.45 -9.48
CA ALA A 17 -14.94 1.47 -9.37
C ALA A 17 -15.51 2.88 -9.39
N ALA A 18 -16.47 3.16 -10.28
CA ALA A 18 -17.14 4.47 -10.35
C ALA A 18 -17.92 4.79 -9.07
N THR A 19 -18.63 3.80 -8.50
CA THR A 19 -19.32 3.97 -7.21
C THR A 19 -18.34 4.22 -6.06
N ARG A 20 -17.22 3.48 -6.00
CA ARG A 20 -16.16 3.74 -5.02
C ARG A 20 -15.64 5.18 -5.11
N ALA A 21 -15.27 5.62 -6.32
CA ALA A 21 -14.77 6.97 -6.55
C ALA A 21 -15.78 8.06 -6.13
N ALA A 22 -17.07 7.87 -6.45
CA ALA A 22 -18.12 8.80 -6.05
C ALA A 22 -18.28 8.91 -4.52
N ILE A 23 -18.26 7.78 -3.82
CA ILE A 23 -18.30 7.75 -2.35
C ILE A 23 -17.08 8.46 -1.75
N THR A 24 -15.88 8.16 -2.26
CA THR A 24 -14.64 8.78 -1.79
C THR A 24 -14.61 10.28 -2.01
N ALA A 25 -15.01 10.76 -3.19
CA ALA A 25 -15.09 12.18 -3.49
C ALA A 25 -16.03 12.92 -2.52
N VAL A 26 -17.22 12.37 -2.27
CA VAL A 26 -18.18 12.94 -1.32
C VAL A 26 -17.63 12.92 0.12
N ALA A 27 -17.03 11.81 0.55
CA ALA A 27 -16.44 11.69 1.88
C ALA A 27 -15.28 12.69 2.08
N ARG A 28 -14.39 12.84 1.10
CA ARG A 28 -13.30 13.83 1.13
C ARG A 28 -13.82 15.27 1.16
N SER A 29 -14.84 15.60 0.36
CA SER A 29 -15.51 16.91 0.38
C SER A 29 -16.12 17.20 1.76
N LEU A 30 -16.92 16.28 2.31
CA LEU A 30 -17.55 16.46 3.62
C LEU A 30 -16.53 16.59 4.75
N THR A 31 -15.45 15.81 4.73
CA THR A 31 -14.36 15.94 5.71
C THR A 31 -13.65 17.28 5.56
N SER A 32 -13.37 17.72 4.33
CA SER A 32 -12.75 19.02 4.07
C SER A 32 -13.62 20.18 4.55
N GLU A 33 -14.94 20.10 4.40
CA GLU A 33 -15.90 21.11 4.86
C GLU A 33 -16.09 21.06 6.39
N ARG A 34 -16.45 19.90 6.94
CA ARG A 34 -17.02 19.76 8.30
C ARG A 34 -16.10 19.04 9.29
N GLY A 35 -14.99 18.48 8.83
CA GLY A 35 -14.10 17.63 9.62
C GLY A 35 -14.63 16.20 9.74
N LEU A 36 -13.81 15.29 10.26
CA LEU A 36 -14.13 13.86 10.33
C LEU A 36 -15.40 13.62 11.15
N ASN A 37 -15.59 14.33 12.27
CA ASN A 37 -16.75 14.12 13.17
C ASN A 37 -17.96 15.01 12.84
N GLY A 38 -17.87 15.88 11.84
CA GLY A 38 -18.92 16.85 11.50
C GLY A 38 -20.00 16.34 10.54
N TYR A 39 -19.95 15.07 10.14
CA TYR A 39 -20.94 14.43 9.29
C TYR A 39 -21.04 12.91 9.53
N THR A 40 -22.12 12.33 9.06
CA THR A 40 -22.52 10.94 9.23
C THR A 40 -22.38 10.14 7.92
N VAL A 41 -22.43 8.81 8.03
CA VAL A 41 -22.48 7.94 6.84
C VAL A 41 -23.77 8.20 6.04
N GLU A 42 -24.86 8.55 6.72
CA GLU A 42 -26.13 8.98 6.11
C GLU A 42 -25.96 10.17 5.18
N ASP A 43 -25.20 11.20 5.59
CA ASP A 43 -24.92 12.38 4.76
C ASP A 43 -24.20 11.99 3.45
N VAL A 44 -23.29 11.02 3.53
CA VAL A 44 -22.60 10.48 2.34
C VAL A 44 -23.57 9.72 1.45
N CYS A 45 -24.41 8.86 2.04
CA CYS A 45 -25.41 8.06 1.35
C CYS A 45 -26.42 8.93 0.61
N GLU A 46 -26.90 10.01 1.24
CA GLU A 46 -27.82 10.98 0.64
C GLU A 46 -27.20 11.66 -0.58
N ARG A 47 -25.95 12.13 -0.47
CA ARG A 47 -25.24 12.80 -1.59
C ARG A 47 -24.88 11.85 -2.74
N THR A 48 -24.68 10.56 -2.45
CA THR A 48 -24.29 9.55 -3.46
C THR A 48 -25.47 8.75 -4.01
N GLY A 49 -26.65 8.87 -3.41
CA GLY A 49 -27.86 8.14 -3.82
C GLY A 49 -27.79 6.64 -3.55
N ILE A 50 -27.02 6.21 -2.55
CA ILE A 50 -26.88 4.79 -2.17
C ILE A 50 -27.49 4.50 -0.80
N SER A 51 -27.75 3.22 -0.51
CA SER A 51 -28.17 2.82 0.85
C SER A 51 -26.97 2.70 1.80
N ARG A 52 -27.22 2.79 3.11
CA ARG A 52 -26.20 2.54 4.15
C ARG A 52 -25.57 1.15 4.02
N ARG A 53 -26.37 0.12 3.70
CA ARG A 53 -25.87 -1.24 3.42
C ARG A 53 -24.92 -1.22 2.22
N THR A 54 -25.27 -0.50 1.16
CA THR A 54 -24.41 -0.34 -0.02
C THR A 54 -23.09 0.33 0.36
N PHE A 55 -23.12 1.41 1.14
CA PHE A 55 -21.92 2.07 1.63
C PHE A 55 -20.97 1.08 2.33
N PHE A 56 -21.48 0.31 3.30
CA PHE A 56 -20.65 -0.65 4.05
C PHE A 56 -20.18 -1.86 3.22
N ASN A 57 -20.87 -2.18 2.12
CA ASN A 57 -20.35 -3.15 1.15
C ASN A 57 -19.11 -2.63 0.41
N TYR A 58 -18.93 -1.32 0.32
CA TYR A 58 -17.77 -0.69 -0.30
C TYR A 58 -16.68 -0.35 0.72
N PHE A 59 -17.05 0.21 1.88
CA PHE A 59 -16.11 0.73 2.87
C PHE A 59 -16.54 0.33 4.29
N PRO A 60 -15.69 -0.38 5.05
CA PRO A 60 -16.00 -0.76 6.42
C PRO A 60 -16.21 0.45 7.34
N THR A 61 -15.40 1.50 7.17
CA THR A 61 -15.50 2.72 7.97
C THR A 61 -15.57 4.01 7.14
N LYS A 62 -15.83 5.14 7.82
CA LYS A 62 -15.84 6.46 7.19
C LYS A 62 -14.43 6.88 6.77
N GLU A 63 -13.43 6.53 7.57
CA GLU A 63 -12.02 6.72 7.27
C GLU A 63 -11.60 5.94 6.01
N ASP A 64 -12.06 4.70 5.84
CA ASP A 64 -11.83 3.91 4.62
C ASP A 64 -12.36 4.63 3.37
N ALA A 65 -13.58 5.14 3.46
CA ALA A 65 -14.19 5.91 2.38
C ALA A 65 -13.40 7.18 2.04
N ILE A 66 -12.91 7.91 3.05
CA ILE A 66 -12.09 9.11 2.87
C ILE A 66 -10.76 8.78 2.20
N LEU A 67 -10.08 7.74 2.67
CA LEU A 67 -8.77 7.35 2.14
C LEU A 67 -8.91 6.75 0.73
N GLY A 68 -10.08 6.22 0.38
CA GLY A 68 -10.31 5.50 -0.87
C GLY A 68 -9.78 4.07 -0.83
N HIS A 69 -9.56 3.55 0.38
CA HIS A 69 -9.04 2.21 0.63
C HIS A 69 -10.12 1.29 1.14
N VAL A 70 -10.03 0.03 0.74
CA VAL A 70 -10.44 -1.09 1.58
C VAL A 70 -9.14 -1.77 1.95
N ASP A 71 -8.94 -2.08 3.22
CA ASP A 71 -7.69 -2.63 3.74
C ASP A 71 -7.20 -3.90 2.99
N ASP A 72 -8.02 -4.53 2.13
CA ASP A 72 -7.77 -5.85 1.55
C ASP A 72 -7.88 -6.00 0.01
N GLU A 73 -8.37 -5.02 -0.75
CA GLU A 73 -8.51 -5.16 -2.22
C GLU A 73 -7.31 -4.55 -2.96
N LEU A 74 -6.21 -5.31 -2.95
CA LEU A 74 -5.13 -5.10 -3.90
C LEU A 74 -5.60 -5.55 -5.30
N PRO A 75 -5.25 -4.83 -6.38
CA PRO A 75 -5.77 -5.12 -7.72
C PRO A 75 -5.30 -6.47 -8.27
N GLU A 76 -6.25 -7.30 -8.76
CA GLU A 76 -5.94 -8.61 -9.35
C GLU A 76 -4.93 -8.51 -10.51
N ASP A 77 -5.02 -7.46 -11.33
CA ASP A 77 -4.11 -7.22 -12.46
C ASP A 77 -2.67 -6.95 -12.02
N ALA A 78 -2.48 -6.12 -10.99
CA ALA A 78 -1.15 -5.83 -10.44
C ALA A 78 -0.52 -7.08 -9.80
N PHE A 79 -1.34 -7.96 -9.21
CA PHE A 79 -0.86 -9.24 -8.69
C PHE A 79 -0.46 -10.23 -9.76
N ASP A 80 -1.28 -10.37 -10.80
CA ASP A 80 -0.99 -11.29 -11.89
C ASP A 80 0.35 -10.92 -12.55
N GLU A 81 0.61 -9.62 -12.73
CA GLU A 81 1.89 -9.13 -13.21
C GLU A 81 3.04 -9.45 -12.24
N PHE A 82 2.85 -9.16 -10.94
CA PHE A 82 3.86 -9.45 -9.91
C PHE A 82 4.20 -10.95 -9.80
N LEU A 83 3.19 -11.82 -9.86
CA LEU A 83 3.36 -13.27 -9.83
C LEU A 83 4.05 -13.80 -11.08
N ARG A 84 3.76 -13.22 -12.26
CA ARG A 84 4.42 -13.60 -13.52
C ARG A 84 5.92 -13.33 -13.49
N GLY A 85 6.36 -12.23 -12.87
CA GLY A 85 7.78 -11.88 -12.77
C GLY A 85 8.66 -12.91 -12.03
N GLY A 86 8.05 -13.82 -11.25
CA GLY A 86 8.74 -14.93 -10.58
C GLY A 86 8.74 -16.26 -11.34
N GLN A 87 7.97 -16.39 -12.42
CA GLN A 87 7.73 -17.70 -13.08
C GLN A 87 8.97 -18.32 -13.72
N ASP A 88 9.92 -17.50 -14.15
CA ASP A 88 11.17 -17.96 -14.77
C ASP A 88 12.28 -18.28 -13.74
N SER A 89 12.03 -18.01 -12.44
CA SER A 89 13.00 -18.28 -11.38
C SER A 89 12.81 -19.69 -10.81
N PRO A 90 13.89 -20.40 -10.44
CA PRO A 90 13.78 -21.70 -9.78
C PRO A 90 12.96 -21.60 -8.48
N ALA A 91 11.94 -22.46 -8.35
CA ALA A 91 11.13 -22.50 -7.14
C ALA A 91 11.98 -22.89 -5.92
N GLY A 92 11.77 -22.21 -4.80
CA GLY A 92 12.51 -22.44 -3.56
C GLY A 92 13.73 -21.52 -3.37
N GLU A 93 14.07 -20.73 -4.38
CA GLU A 93 15.09 -19.68 -4.30
C GLU A 93 14.44 -18.29 -4.40
N ILE A 94 15.14 -17.28 -3.87
CA ILE A 94 14.69 -15.89 -4.01
C ILE A 94 15.13 -15.37 -5.38
N SER A 95 14.15 -15.00 -6.19
CA SER A 95 14.32 -14.46 -7.53
C SER A 95 15.17 -13.18 -7.52
N ALA A 96 16.11 -13.04 -8.45
CA ALA A 96 16.89 -11.81 -8.62
C ALA A 96 16.01 -10.61 -9.03
N SER A 97 14.85 -10.85 -9.66
CA SER A 97 13.86 -9.83 -10.05
C SER A 97 13.00 -9.33 -8.89
N LEU A 98 12.99 -9.99 -7.72
CA LEU A 98 12.01 -9.73 -6.67
C LEU A 98 11.96 -8.26 -6.24
N LEU A 99 13.12 -7.63 -6.02
CA LEU A 99 13.16 -6.22 -5.58
C LEU A 99 12.62 -5.27 -6.64
N GLN A 100 12.93 -5.51 -7.92
CA GLN A 100 12.44 -4.72 -9.04
C GLN A 100 10.91 -4.81 -9.14
N ASP A 101 10.38 -6.01 -9.04
CA ASP A 101 8.94 -6.25 -9.17
C ASP A 101 8.17 -5.75 -7.95
N LEU A 102 8.79 -5.75 -6.76
CA LEU A 102 8.25 -5.11 -5.56
C LEU A 102 8.14 -3.59 -5.71
N LEU A 103 9.15 -2.94 -6.29
CA LEU A 103 9.08 -1.52 -6.60
C LEU A 103 7.98 -1.23 -7.62
N GLN A 104 7.88 -2.02 -8.69
CA GLN A 104 6.85 -1.88 -9.71
C GLN A 104 5.45 -2.04 -9.11
N LEU A 105 5.25 -3.06 -8.26
CA LEU A 105 4.02 -3.27 -7.52
C LEU A 105 3.70 -2.05 -6.65
N ALA A 106 4.64 -1.58 -5.82
CA ALA A 106 4.42 -0.44 -4.94
C ALA A 106 4.05 0.86 -5.70
N LEU A 107 4.69 1.10 -6.86
CA LEU A 107 4.37 2.22 -7.74
C LEU A 107 2.96 2.09 -8.34
N SER A 108 2.60 0.90 -8.84
CA SER A 108 1.26 0.65 -9.40
C SER A 108 0.16 0.86 -8.36
N LEU A 109 0.41 0.48 -7.11
CA LEU A 109 -0.52 0.68 -6.01
C LEU A 109 -0.66 2.18 -5.69
N ALA A 110 0.47 2.90 -5.60
CA ALA A 110 0.46 4.33 -5.33
C ALA A 110 -0.28 5.14 -6.40
N GLU A 111 -0.10 4.82 -7.68
CA GLU A 111 -0.79 5.50 -8.80
C GLU A 111 -2.30 5.27 -8.79
N ARG A 112 -2.75 4.12 -8.29
CA ARG A 112 -4.19 3.81 -8.20
C ARG A 112 -4.88 4.48 -7.02
N MET A 113 -4.13 4.90 -6.01
CA MET A 113 -4.68 5.64 -4.86
C MET A 113 -5.17 7.03 -5.23
N SER A 114 -4.65 7.62 -6.31
CA SER A 114 -5.09 8.92 -6.80
C SER A 114 -4.94 8.98 -8.31
N SER A 115 -6.07 8.87 -8.99
CA SER A 115 -6.14 8.87 -10.45
C SER A 115 -6.02 10.27 -11.04
N SER A 116 -6.13 11.32 -10.21
CA SER A 116 -5.97 12.72 -10.62
C SER A 116 -5.23 13.59 -9.60
N GLU A 117 -4.66 14.71 -10.07
CA GLU A 117 -4.06 15.74 -9.21
C GLU A 117 -5.08 16.37 -8.24
N GLU A 118 -6.35 16.47 -8.65
CA GLU A 118 -7.41 16.99 -7.78
C GLU A 118 -7.71 16.04 -6.63
N GLU A 119 -7.84 14.73 -6.89
CA GLU A 119 -8.01 13.72 -5.84
C GLU A 119 -6.86 13.74 -4.84
N THR A 120 -5.64 13.90 -5.37
CA THR A 120 -4.41 14.01 -4.58
C THR A 120 -4.45 15.23 -3.66
N ARG A 121 -4.79 16.41 -4.22
CA ARG A 121 -4.91 17.67 -3.48
C ARG A 121 -5.96 17.59 -2.38
N GLN A 122 -7.11 16.99 -2.67
CA GLN A 122 -8.18 16.79 -1.70
C GLN A 122 -7.73 15.87 -0.56
N LEU A 123 -7.06 14.75 -0.87
CA LEU A 123 -6.53 13.84 0.15
C LEU A 123 -5.52 14.55 1.05
N ILE A 124 -4.55 15.29 0.47
CA ILE A 124 -3.58 16.08 1.25
C ILE A 124 -4.31 17.10 2.15
N GLY A 125 -5.33 17.79 1.63
CA GLY A 125 -6.13 18.74 2.41
C GLY A 125 -6.84 18.09 3.59
N VAL A 126 -7.44 16.92 3.38
CA VAL A 126 -8.10 16.13 4.42
C VAL A 126 -7.10 15.66 5.48
N ILE A 127 -5.94 15.15 5.07
CA ILE A 127 -4.88 14.71 5.97
C ILE A 127 -4.34 15.85 6.84
N LYS A 128 -4.15 17.04 6.26
CA LYS A 128 -3.74 18.23 7.03
C LYS A 128 -4.78 18.64 8.07
N LYS A 129 -6.06 18.54 7.71
CA LYS A 129 -7.16 18.88 8.61
C LYS A 129 -7.36 17.84 9.72
N GLU A 130 -7.16 16.56 9.38
CA GLU A 130 -7.39 15.42 10.26
C GLU A 130 -6.13 14.53 10.35
N PRO A 131 -5.07 14.97 11.07
CA PRO A 131 -3.79 14.25 11.11
C PRO A 131 -3.90 12.82 11.63
N GLN A 132 -4.93 12.47 12.42
CA GLN A 132 -5.12 11.07 12.85
C GLN A 132 -5.36 10.10 11.70
N LEU A 133 -5.83 10.56 10.53
CA LEU A 133 -5.98 9.72 9.35
C LEU A 133 -4.63 9.22 8.82
N MET A 134 -3.52 9.92 9.12
CA MET A 134 -2.18 9.44 8.80
C MET A 134 -1.87 8.12 9.48
N LEU A 135 -2.34 7.91 10.72
CA LEU A 135 -2.09 6.67 11.45
C LEU A 135 -2.71 5.46 10.75
N LYS A 136 -3.84 5.66 10.05
CA LYS A 136 -4.48 4.62 9.26
C LYS A 136 -3.75 4.38 7.93
N ILE A 137 -3.23 5.42 7.28
CA ILE A 137 -2.38 5.27 6.06
C ILE A 137 -1.11 4.47 6.37
N ILE A 138 -0.39 4.85 7.42
CA ILE A 138 0.91 4.25 7.77
C ILE A 138 0.79 3.00 8.64
N GLY A 139 -0.41 2.68 9.11
CA GLY A 139 -0.70 1.50 9.89
C GLY A 139 -0.70 0.27 8.98
N ALA A 140 0.17 -0.68 9.25
CA ALA A 140 0.04 -2.03 8.72
C ALA A 140 -0.73 -2.86 9.75
N THR A 141 -1.79 -3.53 9.31
CA THR A 141 -2.42 -4.57 10.10
C THR A 141 -1.62 -5.86 9.94
N GLU A 142 -1.61 -6.71 10.97
CA GLU A 142 -1.01 -8.05 10.90
C GLU A 142 -1.58 -8.86 9.72
N GLU A 143 -2.86 -8.67 9.42
CA GLU A 143 -3.54 -9.29 8.29
C GLU A 143 -2.96 -8.84 6.94
N ARG A 144 -2.71 -7.54 6.77
CA ARG A 144 -2.10 -7.00 5.54
C ARG A 144 -0.68 -7.50 5.35
N GLU A 145 0.10 -7.55 6.43
CA GLU A 145 1.46 -8.09 6.40
C GLU A 145 1.45 -9.60 6.07
N ALA A 146 0.55 -10.37 6.68
CA ALA A 146 0.39 -11.79 6.41
C ALA A 146 -0.05 -12.04 4.95
N HIS A 147 -0.95 -11.21 4.41
CA HIS A 147 -1.38 -11.28 3.03
C HIS A 147 -0.21 -11.04 2.07
N PHE A 148 0.56 -9.96 2.27
CA PHE A 148 1.78 -9.68 1.49
C PHE A 148 2.83 -10.79 1.60
N ALA A 149 3.06 -11.33 2.80
CA ALA A 149 3.97 -12.46 3.01
C ALA A 149 3.50 -13.71 2.22
N GLY A 150 2.19 -13.97 2.22
CA GLY A 150 1.60 -15.06 1.45
C GLY A 150 1.77 -14.89 -0.07
N LEU A 151 1.71 -13.67 -0.57
CA LEU A 151 1.93 -13.36 -2.00
C LEU A 151 3.38 -13.58 -2.41
N LEU A 152 4.32 -13.09 -1.61
CA LEU A 152 5.75 -13.30 -1.81
C LEU A 152 6.12 -14.78 -1.75
N ALA A 153 5.61 -15.50 -0.74
CA ALA A 153 5.79 -16.94 -0.59
C ALA A 153 5.34 -17.73 -1.83
N ARG A 154 4.15 -17.38 -2.37
CA ARG A 154 3.63 -18.00 -3.60
C ARG A 154 4.49 -17.67 -4.81
N ARG A 155 4.96 -16.43 -4.95
CA ARG A 155 5.82 -15.99 -6.06
C ARG A 155 7.14 -16.77 -6.09
N GLU A 156 7.80 -16.92 -4.94
CA GLU A 156 9.11 -17.59 -4.86
C GLU A 156 9.03 -19.12 -4.70
N GLY A 157 7.84 -19.67 -4.42
CA GLY A 157 7.70 -21.10 -4.06
C GLY A 157 8.36 -21.45 -2.72
N VAL A 158 8.42 -20.50 -1.77
CA VAL A 158 9.00 -20.67 -0.41
C VAL A 158 7.90 -20.53 0.65
N PRO A 159 8.08 -21.02 1.89
CA PRO A 159 7.10 -20.79 2.95
C PRO A 159 7.04 -19.30 3.35
N ALA A 160 5.87 -18.81 3.80
CA ALA A 160 5.72 -17.45 4.32
C ALA A 160 6.58 -17.16 5.57
N SER A 161 7.08 -18.19 6.24
CA SER A 161 8.06 -18.08 7.32
C SER A 161 9.50 -17.86 6.84
N HIS A 162 9.76 -17.89 5.53
CA HIS A 162 11.10 -17.69 4.97
C HIS A 162 11.65 -16.33 5.41
N PRO A 163 12.91 -16.26 5.93
CA PRO A 163 13.45 -15.02 6.49
C PRO A 163 13.42 -13.84 5.51
N VAL A 164 13.72 -14.08 4.23
CA VAL A 164 13.68 -13.03 3.20
C VAL A 164 12.26 -12.53 2.95
N VAL A 165 11.25 -13.40 2.98
CA VAL A 165 9.85 -12.98 2.81
C VAL A 165 9.44 -12.07 3.96
N ARG A 166 9.72 -12.46 5.20
CA ARG A 166 9.42 -11.64 6.39
C ARG A 166 10.13 -10.30 6.35
N MET A 167 11.44 -10.30 6.03
CA MET A 167 12.20 -9.06 5.94
C MET A 167 11.75 -8.16 4.79
N ALA A 168 11.38 -8.74 3.64
CA ALA A 168 10.83 -7.97 2.53
C ALA A 168 9.55 -7.23 2.95
N VAL A 169 8.61 -7.89 3.63
CA VAL A 169 7.39 -7.24 4.14
C VAL A 169 7.72 -6.08 5.08
N VAL A 170 8.63 -6.28 6.04
CA VAL A 170 9.03 -5.24 6.99
C VAL A 170 9.70 -4.05 6.30
N VAL A 171 10.65 -4.30 5.40
CA VAL A 171 11.38 -3.25 4.66
C VAL A 171 10.42 -2.48 3.78
N MET A 172 9.56 -3.16 3.03
CA MET A 172 8.54 -2.56 2.16
C MET A 172 7.57 -1.69 2.95
N GLY A 173 7.05 -2.20 4.07
CA GLY A 173 6.18 -1.43 4.97
C GLY A 173 6.87 -0.18 5.53
N SER A 174 8.15 -0.30 5.90
CA SER A 174 8.96 0.81 6.41
C SER A 174 9.21 1.88 5.35
N ILE A 175 9.55 1.47 4.12
CA ILE A 175 9.73 2.37 2.98
C ILE A 175 8.41 3.09 2.66
N GLY A 176 7.29 2.36 2.57
CA GLY A 176 5.98 2.95 2.30
C GLY A 176 5.54 3.95 3.39
N ARG A 177 5.76 3.59 4.66
CA ARG A 177 5.52 4.48 5.81
C ARG A 177 6.37 5.73 5.75
N HIS A 178 7.67 5.60 5.54
CA HIS A 178 8.59 6.76 5.45
C HIS A 178 8.22 7.68 4.28
N THR A 179 7.93 7.08 3.12
CA THR A 179 7.46 7.79 1.92
C THR A 179 6.18 8.56 2.21
N SER A 180 5.19 7.93 2.85
CA SER A 180 3.92 8.58 3.19
C SER A 180 4.09 9.75 4.15
N LEU A 181 4.90 9.59 5.20
CA LEU A 181 5.18 10.67 6.16
C LEU A 181 5.86 11.88 5.49
N ALA A 182 6.82 11.64 4.59
CA ALA A 182 7.47 12.70 3.83
C ALA A 182 6.51 13.34 2.81
N TYR A 183 5.69 12.53 2.14
CA TYR A 183 4.78 13.01 1.11
C TYR A 183 3.71 13.95 1.66
N PHE A 184 3.14 13.62 2.82
CA PHE A 184 2.10 14.41 3.48
C PHE A 184 2.67 15.51 4.40
N SER A 185 3.98 15.69 4.47
CA SER A 185 4.58 16.73 5.29
C SER A 185 4.28 18.14 4.74
N GLU A 186 4.31 19.13 5.62
CA GLU A 186 4.23 20.53 5.17
C GLU A 186 5.39 20.90 4.25
N GLY A 187 5.11 21.68 3.21
CA GLY A 187 6.12 22.15 2.26
C GLY A 187 6.63 21.12 1.25
N ASN A 188 6.15 19.87 1.26
CA ASN A 188 6.52 18.90 0.23
C ASN A 188 6.04 19.36 -1.16
N THR A 189 6.95 19.39 -2.12
CA THR A 189 6.69 19.70 -3.54
C THR A 189 6.95 18.50 -4.45
N ARG A 190 7.41 17.38 -3.89
CA ARG A 190 7.81 16.17 -4.62
C ARG A 190 6.65 15.21 -4.76
N THR A 191 6.66 14.45 -5.85
CA THR A 191 5.64 13.42 -6.09
C THR A 191 5.87 12.22 -5.16
N TYR A 192 4.79 11.48 -4.86
CA TYR A 192 4.90 10.24 -4.09
C TYR A 192 5.81 9.23 -4.80
N ARG A 193 5.74 9.17 -6.13
CA ARG A 193 6.57 8.33 -7.00
C ARG A 193 8.07 8.60 -6.80
N ASP A 194 8.48 9.87 -6.86
CA ASP A 194 9.89 10.24 -6.73
C ASP A 194 10.43 9.90 -5.33
N LEU A 195 9.64 10.18 -4.30
CA LEU A 195 10.00 9.84 -2.91
C LEU A 195 10.10 8.32 -2.72
N LEU A 196 9.19 7.55 -3.30
CA LEU A 196 9.21 6.09 -3.21
C LEU A 196 10.45 5.52 -3.89
N ILE A 197 10.76 5.95 -5.11
CA ILE A 197 11.94 5.51 -5.87
C ILE A 197 13.22 5.82 -5.10
N GLU A 198 13.37 7.06 -4.60
CA GLU A 198 14.54 7.46 -3.81
C GLU A 198 14.72 6.57 -2.57
N ASN A 199 13.63 6.29 -1.83
CA ASN A 199 13.69 5.47 -0.64
C ASN A 199 14.05 4.01 -0.94
N PHE A 200 13.56 3.46 -2.05
CA PHE A 200 13.97 2.14 -2.53
C PHE A 200 15.44 2.09 -2.93
N GLU A 201 15.93 3.10 -3.65
CA GLU A 201 17.33 3.19 -4.05
C GLU A 201 18.25 3.32 -2.84
N ALA A 202 17.88 4.14 -1.86
CA ALA A 202 18.61 4.29 -0.61
C ALA A 202 18.64 2.98 0.19
N ALA A 203 17.50 2.29 0.31
CA ALA A 203 17.42 0.99 0.99
C ALA A 203 18.27 -0.07 0.27
N ARG A 204 18.21 -0.13 -1.06
CA ARG A 204 19.02 -1.05 -1.87
C ARG A 204 20.51 -0.79 -1.67
N LEU A 205 20.94 0.47 -1.74
CA LEU A 205 22.33 0.87 -1.54
C LEU A 205 22.84 0.49 -0.15
N LEU A 206 22.03 0.72 0.90
CA LEU A 206 22.35 0.36 2.28
C LEU A 206 22.49 -1.16 2.45
N LEU A 207 21.52 -1.91 1.95
CA LEU A 207 21.47 -3.37 2.11
C LEU A 207 22.47 -4.12 1.22
N SER A 208 23.01 -3.47 0.19
CA SER A 208 24.11 -4.01 -0.63
C SER A 208 25.49 -3.78 -0.04
N GLN A 209 25.62 -3.01 1.05
CA GLN A 209 26.91 -2.80 1.68
C GLN A 209 27.48 -4.12 2.23
N PRO A 210 28.80 -4.35 2.10
CA PRO A 210 29.42 -5.54 2.64
C PRO A 210 29.34 -5.53 4.17
N TYR A 211 29.02 -6.68 4.74
CA TYR A 211 29.06 -6.92 6.17
C TYR A 211 29.66 -8.31 6.43
N SER A 212 30.44 -8.43 7.51
CA SER A 212 31.07 -9.69 7.88
C SER A 212 30.57 -10.18 9.23
N ARG A 213 29.94 -11.36 9.24
CA ARG A 213 29.46 -11.99 10.48
C ARG A 213 30.60 -12.30 11.44
N THR A 214 31.78 -12.60 10.93
CA THR A 214 32.97 -12.92 11.73
C THR A 214 33.62 -11.69 12.37
N ALA A 215 33.25 -10.48 11.94
CA ALA A 215 33.69 -9.23 12.56
C ALA A 215 32.78 -8.79 13.72
N LEU A 216 31.71 -9.55 14.03
CA LEU A 216 30.91 -9.29 15.22
C LEU A 216 31.69 -9.71 16.47
N PRO A 217 31.78 -8.85 17.50
CA PRO A 217 32.34 -9.25 18.78
C PRO A 217 31.50 -10.39 19.35
N ASP A 218 32.18 -11.42 19.85
CA ASP A 218 31.53 -12.53 20.54
C ASP A 218 30.89 -12.00 21.84
N PRO A 219 29.56 -12.10 22.01
CA PRO A 219 28.87 -11.53 23.18
C PRO A 219 29.30 -12.15 24.51
N LEU A 220 30.05 -13.27 24.49
CA LEU A 220 30.55 -13.96 25.68
C LEU A 220 32.06 -13.84 25.90
N SER A 221 32.79 -13.11 25.05
CA SER A 221 34.20 -12.83 25.33
C SER A 221 34.31 -11.79 26.47
N PRO A 222 34.92 -12.14 27.63
CA PRO A 222 35.16 -11.15 28.67
C PRO A 222 36.05 -10.05 28.09
N SER A 223 35.71 -8.79 28.36
CA SER A 223 36.53 -7.65 27.95
C SER A 223 37.90 -7.73 28.64
N GLU A 224 38.88 -8.31 27.96
CA GLU A 224 40.27 -8.20 28.38
C GLU A 224 40.72 -6.76 28.12
N GLY A 225 40.66 -5.91 29.16
CA GLY A 225 41.19 -4.55 29.06
C GLY A 225 40.64 -3.54 30.03
N ALA A 226 40.73 -3.80 31.34
CA ALA A 226 40.88 -2.74 32.33
C ALA A 226 42.12 -3.05 33.17
N GLN A 227 43.26 -2.56 32.70
CA GLN A 227 44.44 -2.29 33.53
C GLN A 227 44.71 -0.80 33.47
#